data_AF-A0A8T4FZ14-F1
#
_entry.id   AF-A0A8T4FZ14-F1
#
_cell.length_a   1.000
_cell.length_b   1.000
_cell.length_c   1.000
_cell.angle_alpha   90.00
_cell.angle_beta   90.00
_cell.angle_gamma   90.00
#
_symmetry.space_group_name_H-M   'P 1'
#
loop_
_entity.id
_entity.type
_entity.pdbx_description
1 polymer ?
#
loop_
_entity_poly.entity_id
_entity_poly.type
_entity_poly.pdbx_seq_one_letter_code
_entity_poly.pdbx_strand_id
1 'polypeptide(L)'
;MKEILMILVSCVTIVVPPLIMRYWGRKILTEELPKKERNYKLMKTEVICIVGAFIFYLPLMIALGALDWTSNLVDALPLPDIIKVFAFVAIFIFPILLSIFLIIYETVKIGINITEEKIENPKKEVLKALALILGPIFGFAFIWLLLMIYLPESLTSKWWFDLILYAFLILMFFALFPLILVRIGSKGELDPEFKAELMKFCEEQGIRVRDIIVKGKPGQRLANAMVTGIIPGYRYIVLTRGLVENFEKDEIKAILAHEIGHIKGKHLWINAALSIGWFIFWIGIVCVLHKFGIKLFSSPWVFFGIYFFAFFLWLFGIESWIIQRNEFRADEFAAKVSGKDTVIRALRKLADLNLTPERTGKWFNILSFHPSIEERIRHLEEVKE
;
A
#
# COMPACT_ATOMS: atom_id res chain seq x y z
N MET A 1 25.33 18.79 21.04
CA MET A 1 25.68 18.63 19.60
C MET A 1 24.81 17.58 18.90
N LYS A 2 24.73 16.32 19.38
CA LYS A 2 23.88 15.27 18.77
C LYS A 2 22.40 15.67 18.69
N GLU A 3 21.84 16.27 19.74
CA GLU A 3 20.44 16.73 19.78
C GLU A 3 20.12 17.76 18.71
N ILE A 4 20.96 18.78 18.58
CA ILE A 4 20.85 19.79 17.52
C ILE A 4 20.89 19.12 16.14
N LEU A 5 21.76 18.13 15.95
CA LEU A 5 21.86 17.41 14.69
C LEU A 5 20.61 16.56 14.41
N MET A 6 20.02 15.91 15.42
CA MET A 6 18.75 15.16 15.28
C MET A 6 17.58 16.07 14.91
N ILE A 7 17.49 17.25 15.53
CA ILE A 7 16.50 18.27 15.16
C ILE A 7 16.74 18.73 13.72
N LEU A 8 18.00 18.99 13.33
CA LEU A 8 18.34 19.41 11.98
C LEU A 8 17.99 18.34 10.95
N VAL A 9 18.31 17.06 11.19
CA VAL A 9 17.95 15.94 10.32
C VAL A 9 16.42 15.82 10.19
N SER A 10 15.68 16.01 11.29
CA SER A 10 14.22 16.00 11.28
C SER A 10 13.65 17.15 10.45
N CYS A 11 14.15 18.37 10.64
CA CYS A 11 13.77 19.54 9.84
C CYS A 11 14.09 19.35 8.35
N VAL A 12 15.28 18.86 8.02
CA VAL A 12 15.68 18.56 6.65
C VAL A 12 14.74 17.52 6.02
N THR A 13 14.39 16.47 6.75
CA THR A 13 13.47 15.43 6.28
C THR A 13 12.07 15.96 6.03
N ILE A 14 11.57 16.84 6.89
CA ILE A 14 10.24 17.47 6.74
C ILE A 14 10.22 18.45 5.56
N VAL A 15 11.32 19.14 5.28
CA VAL A 15 11.33 20.28 4.35
C VAL A 15 11.88 19.90 2.96
N VAL A 16 13.01 19.22 2.87
CA VAL A 16 13.75 19.04 1.62
C VAL A 16 13.00 18.15 0.62
N PRO A 17 12.56 16.93 0.95
CA PRO A 17 11.84 16.08 0.00
C PRO A 17 10.55 16.71 -0.55
N PRO A 18 9.67 17.35 0.26
CA PRO A 18 8.53 18.08 -0.28
C PRO A 18 8.90 19.29 -1.15
N LEU A 19 9.99 20.00 -0.84
CA LEU A 19 10.47 21.10 -1.69
C LEU A 19 10.97 20.60 -3.03
N ILE A 20 11.70 19.48 -3.07
CA ILE A 20 12.12 18.81 -4.31
C ILE A 20 10.88 18.42 -5.12
N MET A 21 9.90 17.78 -4.48
CA MET A 21 8.63 17.40 -5.11
C MET A 21 7.93 18.60 -5.75
N ARG A 22 7.81 19.69 -4.99
CA ARG A 22 7.18 20.93 -5.46
C ARG A 22 7.95 21.58 -6.62
N TYR A 23 9.28 21.64 -6.53
CA TYR A 23 10.13 22.24 -7.55
C TYR A 23 10.04 21.48 -8.88
N TRP A 24 10.31 20.16 -8.84
CA TRP A 24 10.27 19.32 -10.04
C TRP A 24 8.85 19.16 -10.58
N GLY A 25 7.85 19.07 -9.71
CA GLY A 25 6.46 19.02 -10.11
C GLY A 25 6.01 20.26 -10.89
N ARG A 26 6.44 21.47 -10.50
CA ARG A 26 6.19 22.69 -11.29
C ARG A 26 6.86 22.64 -12.65
N LYS A 27 8.10 22.15 -12.71
CA LYS A 27 8.81 21.99 -13.97
C LYS A 27 8.07 21.02 -14.90
N ILE A 28 7.58 19.89 -14.37
CA ILE A 28 6.77 18.92 -15.12
C ILE A 28 5.53 19.58 -15.74
N LEU A 29 4.84 20.47 -15.01
CA LEU A 29 3.67 21.17 -15.55
C LEU A 29 3.99 22.06 -16.75
N THR A 30 5.19 22.64 -16.79
CA THR A 30 5.64 23.53 -17.88
C THR A 30 6.27 22.80 -19.06
N GLU A 31 6.58 21.50 -18.92
CA GLU A 31 7.16 20.72 -20.01
C GLU A 31 6.11 20.45 -21.11
N GLU A 32 6.50 20.63 -22.37
CA GLU A 32 5.72 20.31 -23.57
C GLU A 32 5.73 18.80 -23.85
N LEU A 33 5.21 18.03 -22.90
CA LEU A 33 5.12 16.58 -23.00
C LEU A 33 3.66 16.10 -22.93
N PRO A 34 3.35 14.94 -23.53
CA PRO A 34 2.04 14.32 -23.38
C PRO A 34 1.64 14.17 -21.91
N LYS A 35 0.33 14.31 -21.60
CA LYS A 35 -0.20 14.20 -20.23
C LYS A 35 0.25 12.91 -19.52
N LYS A 36 0.28 11.78 -20.23
CA LYS A 36 0.77 10.49 -19.72
C LYS A 36 2.22 10.54 -19.23
N GLU A 37 3.10 11.15 -20.02
CA GLU A 37 4.52 11.22 -19.68
C GLU A 37 4.77 12.17 -18.50
N ARG A 38 4.05 13.29 -18.46
CA ARG A 38 4.08 14.20 -17.30
C ARG A 38 3.60 13.51 -16.03
N ASN A 39 2.50 12.76 -16.11
CA ASN A 39 1.99 11.98 -14.98
C ASN A 39 2.99 10.92 -14.51
N TYR A 40 3.67 10.23 -15.44
CA TYR A 40 4.72 9.28 -15.09
C TYR A 40 5.91 9.94 -14.37
N LYS A 41 6.42 11.06 -14.91
CA LYS A 41 7.50 11.82 -14.26
C LYS A 41 7.10 12.28 -12.87
N LEU A 42 5.83 12.66 -12.69
CA LEU A 42 5.28 13.05 -11.39
C LEU A 42 5.34 11.88 -10.40
N MET A 43 4.77 10.73 -10.75
CA MET A 43 4.78 9.52 -9.90
C MET A 43 6.21 9.07 -9.56
N LYS A 44 7.13 9.12 -10.54
CA LYS A 44 8.54 8.80 -10.30
C LYS A 44 9.19 9.76 -9.31
N THR A 45 8.88 11.06 -9.40
CA THR A 45 9.40 12.08 -8.48
C THR A 45 8.86 11.87 -7.08
N GLU A 46 7.57 11.56 -6.94
CA GLU A 46 6.93 11.20 -5.67
C GLU A 46 7.66 10.03 -5.00
N VAL A 47 7.82 8.91 -5.72
CA VAL A 47 8.51 7.72 -5.21
C VAL A 47 9.94 8.03 -4.76
N ILE A 48 10.70 8.79 -5.56
CA ILE A 48 12.07 9.20 -5.21
C ILE A 48 12.07 10.05 -3.93
N CYS A 49 11.13 10.99 -3.78
CA CYS A 49 11.06 11.84 -2.60
C CYS A 49 10.68 11.05 -1.34
N ILE A 50 9.73 10.11 -1.45
CA ILE A 50 9.31 9.26 -0.33
C ILE A 50 10.47 8.35 0.09
N VAL A 51 11.05 7.60 -0.85
CA VAL A 51 12.19 6.71 -0.58
C VAL A 51 13.38 7.50 -0.04
N GLY A 52 13.66 8.67 -0.61
CA GLY A 52 14.71 9.57 -0.13
C GLY A 52 14.48 10.04 1.30
N ALA A 53 13.25 10.37 1.68
CA ALA A 53 12.91 10.74 3.06
C ALA A 53 13.19 9.59 4.04
N PHE A 54 12.82 8.35 3.69
CA PHE A 54 13.09 7.17 4.53
C PHE A 54 14.60 6.88 4.65
N ILE A 55 15.29 6.79 3.52
CA ILE A 55 16.72 6.43 3.47
C ILE A 55 17.59 7.49 4.14
N PHE A 56 17.22 8.77 4.05
CA PHE A 56 17.96 9.83 4.72
C PHE A 56 17.65 9.85 6.22
N TYR A 57 16.39 9.79 6.63
CA TYR A 57 16.01 9.97 8.02
C TYR A 57 16.39 8.78 8.90
N LEU A 58 15.91 7.58 8.55
CA LEU A 58 15.90 6.46 9.50
C LEU A 58 17.33 6.00 9.87
N PRO A 59 18.26 5.77 8.92
CA PRO A 59 19.62 5.37 9.25
C PRO A 59 20.39 6.45 10.02
N LEU A 60 20.24 7.74 9.66
CA LEU A 60 20.92 8.83 10.35
C LEU A 60 20.41 8.99 11.77
N MET A 61 19.09 8.97 11.97
CA MET A 61 18.50 9.08 13.30
C MET A 61 18.92 7.91 14.21
N ILE A 62 18.97 6.69 13.68
CA ILE A 62 19.49 5.53 14.40
C ILE A 62 20.97 5.72 14.75
N ALA A 63 21.81 6.12 13.79
CA ALA A 63 23.24 6.35 14.00
C ALA A 63 23.54 7.46 15.02
N LEU A 64 22.66 8.46 15.12
CA LEU A 64 22.78 9.55 16.09
C LEU A 64 22.29 9.18 17.50
N GLY A 65 21.68 8.00 17.68
CA GLY A 65 21.09 7.57 18.95
C GLY A 65 19.73 8.22 19.25
N ALA A 66 18.98 8.61 18.22
CA ALA A 66 17.69 9.29 18.39
C ALA A 66 16.65 8.46 19.11
N LEU A 67 16.74 7.14 19.00
CA LEU A 67 15.83 6.25 19.68
C LEU A 67 16.06 6.26 21.20
N ASP A 68 17.32 6.18 21.67
CA ASP A 68 17.68 6.36 23.10
C ASP A 68 17.25 7.73 23.62
N TRP A 69 17.56 8.77 22.85
CA TRP A 69 17.21 10.14 23.20
C TRP A 69 15.70 10.30 23.36
N THR A 70 14.92 9.76 22.43
CA THR A 70 13.45 9.81 22.48
C THR A 70 12.91 8.99 23.65
N SER A 71 13.46 7.80 23.93
CA SER A 71 13.06 6.99 25.09
C SER A 71 13.30 7.75 26.39
N ASN A 72 14.53 8.23 26.62
CA ASN A 72 14.88 8.97 27.83
C ASN A 72 14.01 10.22 28.02
N LEU A 73 13.73 10.95 26.92
CA LEU A 73 12.86 12.12 26.94
C LEU A 73 11.44 11.76 27.38
N VAL A 74 10.89 10.67 26.83
CA VAL A 74 9.55 10.19 27.12
C VAL A 74 9.46 9.58 28.52
N ASP A 75 10.48 8.86 28.96
CA ASP A 75 10.56 8.22 30.28
C ASP A 75 10.59 9.24 31.41
N ALA A 76 11.20 10.40 31.16
CA ALA A 76 11.20 11.55 32.07
C ALA A 76 9.82 12.22 32.23
N LEU A 77 8.86 11.97 31.34
CA LEU A 77 7.51 12.51 31.46
C LEU A 77 6.72 11.75 32.53
N PRO A 78 6.01 12.43 33.45
CA PRO A 78 5.16 11.80 34.46
C PRO A 78 3.82 11.35 33.85
N LEU A 79 3.89 10.53 32.80
CA LEU A 79 2.77 10.02 32.03
C LEU A 79 2.66 8.49 32.18
N PRO A 80 1.46 7.92 32.05
CA PRO A 80 1.28 6.47 31.95
C PRO A 80 2.07 5.86 30.78
N ASP A 81 2.54 4.62 30.93
CA ASP A 81 3.39 3.93 29.93
C ASP A 81 2.76 3.86 28.54
N ILE A 82 1.43 3.71 28.47
CA ILE A 82 0.72 3.71 27.19
C ILE A 82 0.86 5.05 26.47
N ILE A 83 0.78 6.17 27.18
CA ILE A 83 0.95 7.51 26.60
C ILE A 83 2.40 7.73 26.21
N LYS A 84 3.35 7.19 26.99
CA LYS A 84 4.77 7.22 26.66
C LYS A 84 5.07 6.55 25.32
N VAL A 85 4.54 5.35 25.07
CA VAL A 85 4.73 4.67 23.77
C VAL A 85 4.20 5.52 22.60
N PHE A 86 3.03 6.14 22.75
CA PHE A 86 2.51 7.04 21.72
C PHE A 86 3.34 8.31 21.54
N ALA A 87 3.84 8.89 22.63
CA ALA A 87 4.74 10.04 22.58
C ALA A 87 6.04 9.67 21.86
N PHE A 88 6.60 8.49 22.13
CA PHE A 88 7.78 7.97 21.43
C PHE A 88 7.55 7.86 19.93
N VAL A 89 6.48 7.17 19.53
CA VAL A 89 6.12 6.99 18.12
C VAL A 89 5.84 8.34 17.47
N ALA A 90 5.13 9.25 18.13
CA ALA A 90 4.88 10.58 17.64
C ALA A 90 6.19 11.34 17.42
N ILE A 91 7.09 11.43 18.41
CA ILE A 91 8.33 12.19 18.27
C ILE A 91 9.24 11.61 17.19
N PHE A 92 9.40 10.28 17.17
CA PHE A 92 10.36 9.61 16.28
C PHE A 92 9.84 9.44 14.85
N ILE A 93 8.55 9.16 14.65
CA ILE A 93 8.00 8.84 13.31
C ILE A 93 7.35 10.06 12.66
N PHE A 94 6.98 11.10 13.42
CA PHE A 94 6.31 12.30 12.89
C PHE A 94 7.08 12.99 11.76
N PRO A 95 8.42 13.18 11.81
CA PRO A 95 9.12 13.84 10.71
C PRO A 95 8.95 13.13 9.37
N ILE A 96 9.00 11.79 9.35
CA ILE A 96 8.74 11.00 8.15
C ILE A 96 7.28 11.11 7.73
N LEU A 97 6.32 10.92 8.65
CA LEU A 97 4.89 10.97 8.30
C LEU A 97 4.47 12.33 7.76
N LEU A 98 4.98 13.41 8.36
CA LEU A 98 4.73 14.76 7.89
C LEU A 98 5.37 15.00 6.51
N SER A 99 6.61 14.52 6.30
CA SER A 99 7.26 14.60 4.99
C SER A 99 6.45 13.88 3.91
N ILE A 100 6.03 12.64 4.16
CA ILE A 100 5.18 11.85 3.25
C ILE A 100 3.87 12.58 2.96
N PHE A 101 3.19 13.09 3.99
CA PHE A 101 1.96 13.85 3.82
C PHE A 101 2.16 15.05 2.89
N LEU A 102 3.23 15.83 3.08
CA LEU A 102 3.54 16.99 2.26
C LEU A 102 3.92 16.61 0.82
N ILE A 103 4.68 15.52 0.62
CA ILE A 103 5.02 14.99 -0.70
C ILE A 103 3.74 14.59 -1.46
N ILE A 104 2.88 13.78 -0.84
CA ILE A 104 1.64 13.30 -1.46
C ILE A 104 0.71 14.48 -1.72
N TYR A 105 0.62 15.45 -0.80
CA TYR A 105 -0.18 16.65 -0.98
C TYR A 105 0.24 17.49 -2.19
N GLU A 106 1.55 17.74 -2.36
CA GLU A 106 2.04 18.44 -3.55
C GLU A 106 1.83 17.58 -4.81
N THR A 107 2.03 16.26 -4.72
CA THR A 107 1.77 15.33 -5.83
C THR A 107 0.34 15.41 -6.31
N VAL A 108 -0.65 15.32 -5.40
CA VAL A 108 -2.07 15.43 -5.76
C VAL A 108 -2.38 16.79 -6.37
N LYS A 109 -1.86 17.89 -5.81
CA LYS A 109 -2.06 19.24 -6.39
C LYS A 109 -1.53 19.35 -7.81
N ILE A 110 -0.35 18.81 -8.08
CA ILE A 110 0.25 18.84 -9.40
C ILE A 110 -0.50 17.89 -10.35
N GLY A 111 -0.86 16.69 -9.86
CA GLY A 111 -1.63 15.69 -10.60
C GLY A 111 -2.99 16.20 -11.06
N ILE A 112 -3.70 16.97 -10.22
CA ILE A 112 -4.96 17.65 -10.58
C ILE A 112 -4.77 18.56 -11.81
N ASN A 113 -3.65 19.27 -11.91
CA ASN A 113 -3.38 20.15 -13.05
C ASN A 113 -3.04 19.35 -14.33
N ILE A 114 -2.43 18.16 -14.21
CA ILE A 114 -2.12 17.29 -15.36
C ILE A 114 -3.38 16.58 -15.86
N THR A 115 -4.17 16.05 -14.93
CA THR A 115 -5.36 15.23 -15.17
C THR A 115 -6.60 16.07 -15.45
N GLU A 116 -6.59 17.35 -15.05
CA GLU A 116 -7.73 18.28 -15.07
C GLU A 116 -8.92 17.79 -14.22
N GLU A 117 -8.66 16.93 -13.22
CA GLU A 117 -9.68 16.45 -12.29
C GLU A 117 -10.16 17.56 -11.33
N LYS A 118 -11.46 17.61 -11.08
CA LYS A 118 -12.05 18.54 -10.11
C LYS A 118 -12.05 17.94 -8.71
N ILE A 119 -10.98 18.18 -7.95
CA ILE A 119 -10.90 17.82 -6.53
C ILE A 119 -11.07 19.08 -5.67
N GLU A 120 -12.22 19.19 -4.99
CA GLU A 120 -12.57 20.36 -4.16
C GLU A 120 -11.58 20.60 -3.00
N ASN A 121 -11.14 19.54 -2.33
CA ASN A 121 -10.24 19.65 -1.18
C ASN A 121 -9.15 18.56 -1.21
N PRO A 122 -8.04 18.80 -1.92
CA PRO A 122 -6.94 17.84 -2.06
C PRO A 122 -6.37 17.41 -0.71
N LYS A 123 -6.25 18.35 0.24
CA LYS A 123 -5.73 18.08 1.59
C LYS A 123 -6.58 17.02 2.31
N LYS A 124 -7.90 17.17 2.24
CA LYS A 124 -8.85 16.23 2.87
C LYS A 124 -8.75 14.84 2.26
N GLU A 125 -8.59 14.74 0.94
CA GLU A 125 -8.45 13.44 0.26
C GLU A 125 -7.14 12.75 0.63
N VAL A 126 -6.02 13.48 0.71
CA VAL A 126 -4.74 12.94 1.19
C VAL A 126 -4.84 12.46 2.63
N LEU A 127 -5.44 13.25 3.53
CA LEU A 127 -5.61 12.84 4.93
C LEU A 127 -6.48 11.59 5.06
N LYS A 128 -7.55 11.46 4.27
CA LYS A 128 -8.37 10.24 4.25
C LYS A 128 -7.58 9.03 3.77
N ALA A 129 -6.80 9.18 2.69
CA ALA A 129 -5.98 8.09 2.15
C ALA A 129 -4.95 7.63 3.18
N LEU A 130 -4.23 8.57 3.81
CA LEU A 130 -3.28 8.25 4.88
C LEU A 130 -3.98 7.62 6.10
N ALA A 131 -5.14 8.12 6.51
CA ALA A 131 -5.89 7.54 7.61
C ALA A 131 -6.37 6.10 7.31
N LEU A 132 -6.73 5.80 6.06
CA LEU A 132 -7.13 4.45 5.64
C LEU A 132 -5.97 3.45 5.70
N ILE A 133 -4.74 3.89 5.42
CA ILE A 133 -3.54 3.06 5.45
C ILE A 133 -2.96 2.96 6.87
N LEU A 134 -2.74 4.10 7.51
CA LEU A 134 -2.09 4.20 8.82
C LEU A 134 -3.04 3.84 9.97
N GLY A 135 -4.35 4.08 9.82
CA GLY A 135 -5.35 3.79 10.84
C GLY A 135 -5.34 2.33 11.29
N PRO A 136 -5.44 1.35 10.37
CA PRO A 136 -5.30 -0.07 10.73
C PRO A 136 -3.96 -0.41 11.38
N ILE A 137 -2.85 0.16 10.89
CA ILE A 137 -1.50 -0.09 11.43
C ILE A 137 -1.42 0.37 12.89
N PHE A 138 -1.80 1.63 13.17
CA PHE A 138 -1.80 2.16 14.54
C PHE A 138 -2.87 1.51 15.42
N GLY A 139 -4.02 1.17 14.86
CA GLY A 139 -5.09 0.48 15.58
C GLY A 139 -4.67 -0.91 16.07
N PHE A 140 -4.03 -1.71 15.21
CA PHE A 140 -3.52 -3.02 15.62
C PHE A 140 -2.29 -2.92 16.54
N ALA A 141 -1.39 -1.96 16.31
CA ALA A 141 -0.29 -1.72 17.22
C ALA A 141 -0.80 -1.34 18.63
N PHE A 142 -1.86 -0.54 18.70
CA PHE A 142 -2.51 -0.20 19.96
C PHE A 142 -3.16 -1.40 20.64
N ILE A 143 -3.89 -2.23 19.88
CA ILE A 143 -4.47 -3.48 20.42
C ILE A 143 -3.37 -4.41 20.94
N TRP A 144 -2.29 -4.61 20.17
CA TRP A 144 -1.14 -5.40 20.60
C TRP A 144 -0.55 -4.85 21.90
N LEU A 145 -0.32 -3.53 22.00
CA LEU A 145 0.21 -2.89 23.19
C LEU A 145 -0.69 -3.08 24.41
N LEU A 146 -2.01 -2.91 24.26
CA LEU A 146 -2.97 -3.15 25.34
C LEU A 146 -2.89 -4.60 25.83
N LEU A 147 -2.82 -5.57 24.92
CA LEU A 147 -2.70 -6.98 25.29
C LEU A 147 -1.39 -7.25 26.03
N MET A 148 -0.28 -6.61 25.64
CA MET A 148 1.00 -6.77 26.34
C MET A 148 1.00 -6.18 27.74
N ILE A 149 0.25 -5.09 27.97
CA ILE A 149 0.15 -4.43 29.28
C ILE A 149 -0.78 -5.20 30.23
N TYR A 150 -1.93 -5.67 29.74
CA TYR A 150 -2.99 -6.20 30.60
C TYR A 150 -3.02 -7.72 30.73
N LEU A 151 -2.31 -8.46 29.87
CA LEU A 151 -2.21 -9.93 30.01
C LEU A 151 -1.05 -10.34 30.91
N PRO A 152 -1.14 -11.51 31.57
CA PRO A 152 -0.07 -12.00 32.44
C PRO A 152 1.26 -12.19 31.71
N GLU A 153 2.36 -11.82 32.37
CA GLU A 153 3.73 -11.96 31.84
C GLU A 153 4.07 -13.42 31.48
N SER A 154 3.49 -14.40 32.18
CA SER A 154 3.65 -15.83 31.87
C SER A 154 3.24 -16.17 30.43
N LEU A 155 2.35 -15.37 29.84
CA LEU A 155 1.88 -15.50 28.46
C LEU A 155 2.67 -14.56 27.52
N THR A 156 2.76 -13.27 27.85
CA THR A 156 3.35 -12.23 26.97
C THR A 156 4.86 -12.37 26.80
N SER A 157 5.57 -13.00 27.74
CA SER A 157 7.00 -13.31 27.63
C SER A 157 7.33 -14.42 26.62
N LYS A 158 6.32 -15.15 26.12
CA LYS A 158 6.54 -16.27 25.20
C LYS A 158 6.60 -15.78 23.76
N TRP A 159 7.70 -16.07 23.06
CA TRP A 159 7.87 -15.72 21.64
C TRP A 159 6.73 -16.23 20.73
N TRP A 160 6.12 -17.38 21.06
CA TRP A 160 5.02 -17.95 20.28
C TRP A 160 3.72 -17.16 20.47
N PHE A 161 3.55 -16.46 21.60
CA PHE A 161 2.38 -15.64 21.84
C PHE A 161 2.36 -14.45 20.87
N ASP A 162 3.49 -13.76 20.74
CA ASP A 162 3.66 -12.69 19.74
C ASP A 162 3.37 -13.15 18.33
N LEU A 163 3.85 -14.34 17.97
CA LEU A 163 3.61 -14.92 16.64
C LEU A 163 2.11 -15.18 16.41
N ILE A 164 1.43 -15.82 17.37
CA ILE A 164 -0.01 -16.12 17.25
C ILE A 164 -0.81 -14.81 17.21
N LEU A 165 -0.47 -13.85 18.05
CA LEU A 165 -1.15 -12.56 18.11
C LEU A 165 -0.96 -11.78 16.81
N TYR A 166 0.27 -11.72 16.27
CA TYR A 166 0.55 -11.10 14.98
C TYR A 166 -0.25 -11.75 13.85
N ALA A 167 -0.21 -13.08 13.75
CA ALA A 167 -0.97 -13.82 12.74
C ALA A 167 -2.47 -13.58 12.88
N PHE A 168 -3.00 -13.56 14.10
CA PHE A 168 -4.40 -13.25 14.39
C PHE A 168 -4.76 -11.84 13.91
N LEU A 169 -3.97 -10.82 14.23
CA LEU A 169 -4.21 -9.43 13.83
C LEU A 169 -4.17 -9.26 12.31
N ILE A 170 -3.23 -9.91 11.61
CA ILE A 170 -3.15 -9.90 10.14
C ILE A 170 -4.37 -10.58 9.52
N LEU A 171 -4.78 -11.75 10.02
CA LEU A 171 -5.98 -12.43 9.51
C LEU A 171 -7.25 -11.62 9.79
N MET A 172 -7.33 -11.01 10.97
CA MET A 172 -8.42 -10.11 11.35
C MET A 172 -8.46 -8.87 10.44
N PHE A 173 -7.31 -8.30 10.08
CA PHE A 173 -7.24 -7.23 9.08
C PHE A 173 -7.88 -7.66 7.76
N PHE A 174 -7.43 -8.77 7.17
CA PHE A 174 -7.97 -9.22 5.88
C PHE A 174 -9.45 -9.62 5.95
N ALA A 175 -9.94 -10.04 7.11
CA ALA A 175 -11.35 -10.34 7.32
C ALA A 175 -12.24 -9.08 7.49
N LEU A 176 -11.76 -8.07 8.22
CA LEU A 176 -12.56 -6.90 8.62
C LEU A 176 -12.36 -5.67 7.72
N PHE A 177 -11.19 -5.52 7.10
CA PHE A 177 -10.88 -4.40 6.21
C PHE A 177 -11.90 -4.18 5.09
N PRO A 178 -12.46 -5.23 4.44
CA PRO A 178 -13.53 -5.06 3.45
C PRO A 178 -14.72 -4.26 3.98
N LEU A 179 -15.12 -4.49 5.25
CA LEU A 179 -16.26 -3.83 5.87
C LEU A 179 -16.03 -2.34 6.07
N ILE A 180 -14.80 -1.94 6.34
CA ILE A 180 -14.42 -0.52 6.46
C ILE A 180 -14.39 0.11 5.06
N LEU A 181 -13.70 -0.53 4.12
CA LEU A 181 -13.48 -0.04 2.77
C LEU A 181 -14.79 0.26 2.03
N VAL A 182 -15.77 -0.64 2.10
CA VAL A 182 -17.06 -0.45 1.39
C VAL A 182 -17.91 0.69 1.96
N ARG A 183 -17.63 1.15 3.18
CA ARG A 183 -18.35 2.28 3.81
C ARG A 183 -17.70 3.64 3.51
N ILE A 184 -16.46 3.65 3.04
CA ILE A 184 -15.70 4.88 2.79
C ILE A 184 -15.94 5.37 1.35
N GLY A 185 -15.97 6.69 1.17
CA GLY A 185 -16.14 7.33 -0.14
C GLY A 185 -17.58 7.43 -0.61
N SER A 186 -17.81 8.21 -1.67
CA SER A 186 -19.14 8.41 -2.24
C SER A 186 -19.62 7.14 -2.93
N LYS A 187 -20.89 6.79 -2.72
CA LYS A 187 -21.54 5.69 -3.43
C LYS A 187 -21.99 6.17 -4.81
N GLY A 188 -21.70 5.39 -5.82
CA GLY A 188 -22.32 5.47 -7.13
C GLY A 188 -23.42 4.43 -7.28
N GLU A 189 -24.25 4.63 -8.29
CA GLU A 189 -25.31 3.75 -8.74
C GLU A 189 -24.80 2.88 -9.90
N LEU A 190 -25.15 1.60 -9.88
CA LEU A 190 -24.97 0.72 -11.01
C LEU A 190 -26.35 0.34 -11.51
N ASP A 191 -26.52 0.27 -12.83
CA ASP A 191 -27.74 -0.27 -13.42
C ASP A 191 -28.06 -1.65 -12.80
N PRO A 192 -29.28 -1.85 -12.23
CA PRO A 192 -29.61 -3.10 -11.55
C PRO A 192 -29.50 -4.34 -12.43
N GLU A 193 -29.85 -4.25 -13.71
CA GLU A 193 -29.76 -5.37 -14.65
C GLU A 193 -28.30 -5.74 -14.91
N PHE A 194 -27.44 -4.75 -15.17
CA PHE A 194 -26.02 -4.98 -15.36
C PHE A 194 -25.34 -5.47 -14.08
N LYS A 195 -25.76 -4.98 -12.90
CA LYS A 195 -25.28 -5.52 -11.62
C LYS A 195 -25.62 -7.01 -11.47
N ALA A 196 -26.85 -7.40 -11.79
CA ALA A 196 -27.28 -8.80 -11.76
C ALA A 196 -26.48 -9.64 -12.77
N GLU A 197 -26.22 -9.10 -13.96
CA GLU A 197 -25.37 -9.73 -14.98
C GLU A 197 -23.94 -9.99 -14.47
N LEU A 198 -23.32 -9.00 -13.81
CA LEU A 198 -21.98 -9.16 -13.22
C LEU A 198 -21.95 -10.10 -12.02
N MET A 199 -23.01 -10.12 -11.20
CA MET A 199 -23.14 -11.08 -10.11
C MET A 199 -23.27 -12.50 -10.64
N LYS A 200 -24.08 -12.73 -11.67
CA LYS A 200 -24.20 -14.02 -12.34
C LYS A 200 -22.86 -14.46 -12.95
N PHE A 201 -22.15 -13.54 -13.59
CA PHE A 201 -20.81 -13.82 -14.12
C PHE A 201 -19.84 -14.28 -13.00
N CYS A 202 -19.84 -13.63 -11.84
CA CYS A 202 -19.06 -14.06 -10.68
C CYS A 202 -19.40 -15.51 -10.26
N GLU A 203 -20.69 -15.83 -10.19
CA GLU A 203 -21.18 -17.16 -9.82
C GLU A 203 -20.78 -18.23 -10.84
N GLU A 204 -20.89 -17.94 -12.14
CA GLU A 204 -20.45 -18.82 -13.23
C GLU A 204 -18.93 -19.09 -13.16
N GLN A 205 -18.15 -18.10 -12.72
CA GLN A 205 -16.73 -18.27 -12.46
C GLN A 205 -16.43 -18.97 -11.12
N GLY A 206 -17.44 -19.37 -10.36
CA GLY A 206 -17.29 -20.13 -9.12
C GLY A 206 -16.89 -19.27 -7.90
N ILE A 207 -17.13 -17.97 -7.93
CA ILE A 207 -16.86 -17.09 -6.78
C ILE A 207 -18.15 -16.53 -6.18
N ARG A 208 -18.23 -16.57 -4.85
CA ARG A 208 -19.34 -15.98 -4.09
C ARG A 208 -18.96 -14.59 -3.59
N VAL A 209 -19.56 -13.59 -4.21
CA VAL A 209 -19.45 -12.18 -3.82
C VAL A 209 -20.70 -11.74 -3.08
N ARG A 210 -20.52 -10.91 -2.06
CA ARG A 210 -21.61 -10.36 -1.27
C ARG A 210 -22.34 -9.25 -2.00
N ASP A 211 -21.57 -8.38 -2.64
CA ASP A 211 -22.10 -7.24 -3.36
C ASP A 211 -21.08 -6.67 -4.36
N ILE A 212 -21.60 -5.99 -5.38
CA ILE A 212 -20.84 -5.17 -6.32
C ILE A 212 -21.22 -3.71 -6.06
N ILE A 213 -20.25 -2.90 -5.69
CA ILE A 213 -20.45 -1.53 -5.23
C ILE A 213 -19.71 -0.58 -6.15
N VAL A 214 -20.41 0.47 -6.60
CA VAL A 214 -19.79 1.54 -7.37
C VAL A 214 -19.36 2.67 -6.42
N LYS A 215 -18.14 3.17 -6.62
CA LYS A 215 -17.55 4.26 -5.85
C LYS A 215 -17.16 5.43 -6.75
N GLY A 216 -17.26 6.63 -6.21
CA GLY A 216 -16.92 7.86 -6.92
C GLY A 216 -18.12 8.71 -7.27
N LYS A 217 -17.89 9.79 -8.00
CA LYS A 217 -18.87 10.76 -8.50
C LYS A 217 -18.91 10.71 -10.02
N PRO A 218 -20.04 11.11 -10.66
CA PRO A 218 -20.12 11.19 -12.11
C PRO A 218 -19.01 12.06 -12.72
N GLY A 219 -18.48 11.65 -13.87
CA GLY A 219 -17.44 12.38 -14.59
C GLY A 219 -16.03 12.28 -13.99
N GLN A 220 -15.83 11.42 -12.98
CA GLN A 220 -14.49 11.08 -12.50
C GLN A 220 -13.77 10.20 -13.53
N ARG A 221 -12.51 10.55 -13.80
CA ARG A 221 -11.70 9.87 -14.81
C ARG A 221 -11.10 8.56 -14.31
N LEU A 222 -10.64 8.53 -13.06
CA LEU A 222 -10.00 7.34 -12.47
C LEU A 222 -10.86 6.08 -12.63
N ALA A 223 -10.42 5.15 -13.48
CA ALA A 223 -11.00 3.83 -13.66
C ALA A 223 -10.23 2.82 -12.82
N ASN A 224 -10.94 2.09 -11.97
CA ASN A 224 -10.37 0.99 -11.21
C ASN A 224 -11.45 -0.04 -10.86
N ALA A 225 -11.02 -1.28 -10.70
CA ALA A 225 -11.78 -2.34 -10.05
C ALA A 225 -10.92 -2.91 -8.92
N MET A 226 -11.56 -3.43 -7.88
CA MET A 226 -10.85 -4.10 -6.82
C MET A 226 -11.76 -5.14 -6.21
N VAL A 227 -11.23 -6.34 -5.98
CA VAL A 227 -11.85 -7.31 -5.10
C VAL A 227 -11.24 -7.27 -3.70
N THR A 228 -12.10 -7.29 -2.68
CA THR A 228 -11.67 -7.29 -1.27
C THR A 228 -12.41 -8.36 -0.48
N GLY A 229 -11.70 -8.97 0.47
CA GLY A 229 -12.21 -9.99 1.39
C GLY A 229 -11.73 -11.41 1.07
N ILE A 230 -11.36 -12.13 2.13
CA ILE A 230 -10.83 -13.50 2.04
C ILE A 230 -11.92 -14.59 2.15
N ILE A 231 -13.02 -14.29 2.85
CA ILE A 231 -14.10 -15.25 3.16
C ILE A 231 -15.15 -15.25 2.04
N PRO A 232 -15.47 -16.41 1.42
CA PRO A 232 -16.57 -16.53 0.46
C PRO A 232 -17.89 -16.00 1.03
N GLY A 233 -18.63 -15.20 0.25
CA GLY A 233 -19.87 -14.56 0.71
C GLY A 233 -19.68 -13.31 1.59
N TYR A 234 -18.43 -12.96 1.93
CA TYR A 234 -18.04 -11.66 2.51
C TYR A 234 -17.01 -10.93 1.62
N ARG A 235 -16.95 -11.31 0.34
CA ARG A 235 -16.15 -10.60 -0.66
C ARG A 235 -16.95 -9.48 -1.28
N TYR A 236 -16.31 -8.38 -1.57
CA TYR A 236 -16.92 -7.24 -2.26
C TYR A 236 -16.11 -6.90 -3.49
N ILE A 237 -16.82 -6.59 -4.58
CA ILE A 237 -16.22 -5.98 -5.76
C ILE A 237 -16.52 -4.49 -5.69
N VAL A 238 -15.47 -3.68 -5.81
CA VAL A 238 -15.56 -2.23 -5.85
C VAL A 238 -15.18 -1.78 -7.25
N LEU A 239 -16.12 -1.15 -7.96
CA LEU A 239 -15.89 -0.54 -9.27
C LEU A 239 -15.89 0.98 -9.11
N THR A 240 -15.03 1.70 -9.82
CA THR A 240 -15.12 3.17 -9.83
C THR A 240 -16.14 3.65 -10.86
N ARG A 241 -16.66 4.87 -10.66
CA ARG A 241 -17.50 5.58 -11.65
C ARG A 241 -16.80 5.71 -12.99
N GLY A 242 -15.51 6.08 -13.00
CA GLY A 242 -14.73 6.19 -14.23
C GLY A 242 -14.66 4.88 -15.01
N LEU A 243 -14.62 3.73 -14.34
CA LEU A 243 -14.67 2.43 -15.01
C LEU A 243 -16.04 2.18 -15.64
N VAL A 244 -17.11 2.31 -14.85
CA VAL A 244 -18.47 2.00 -15.31
C VAL A 244 -18.95 2.94 -16.43
N GLU A 245 -18.51 4.21 -16.42
CA GLU A 245 -18.94 5.21 -17.40
C GLU A 245 -18.20 5.14 -18.73
N ASN A 246 -16.97 4.59 -18.75
CA ASN A 246 -16.11 4.65 -19.94
C ASN A 246 -15.87 3.30 -20.61
N PHE A 247 -16.21 2.18 -19.95
CA PHE A 247 -15.91 0.84 -20.46
C PHE A 247 -17.16 0.11 -20.96
N GLU A 248 -16.98 -0.69 -22.00
CA GLU A 248 -18.02 -1.58 -22.50
C GLU A 248 -18.24 -2.75 -21.54
N LYS A 249 -19.42 -3.38 -21.63
CA LYS A 249 -19.81 -4.45 -20.68
C LYS A 249 -18.83 -5.63 -20.70
N ASP A 250 -18.32 -6.01 -21.87
CA ASP A 250 -17.33 -7.07 -22.06
C ASP A 250 -15.96 -6.67 -21.50
N GLU A 251 -15.53 -5.42 -21.67
CA GLU A 251 -14.29 -4.89 -21.08
C GLU A 251 -14.38 -4.88 -19.54
N ILE A 252 -15.52 -4.49 -18.97
CA ILE A 252 -15.76 -4.56 -17.51
C ILE A 252 -15.71 -6.01 -17.03
N LYS A 253 -16.32 -6.95 -17.77
CA LYS A 253 -16.23 -8.39 -17.45
C LYS A 253 -14.79 -8.90 -17.54
N ALA A 254 -13.99 -8.43 -18.48
CA ALA A 254 -12.58 -8.81 -18.61
C ALA A 254 -11.74 -8.30 -17.43
N ILE A 255 -11.94 -7.04 -17.01
CA ILE A 255 -11.31 -6.48 -15.81
C ILE A 255 -11.78 -7.25 -14.57
N LEU A 256 -13.07 -7.57 -14.49
CA LEU A 256 -13.58 -8.38 -13.39
C LEU A 256 -12.98 -9.79 -13.42
N ALA A 257 -12.81 -10.41 -14.58
CA ALA A 257 -12.17 -11.72 -14.70
C ALA A 257 -10.73 -11.67 -14.15
N HIS A 258 -9.98 -10.59 -14.39
CA HIS A 258 -8.66 -10.37 -13.78
C HIS A 258 -8.74 -10.36 -12.24
N GLU A 259 -9.67 -9.58 -11.66
CA GLU A 259 -9.90 -9.58 -10.20
C GLU A 259 -10.28 -10.97 -9.66
N ILE A 260 -11.08 -11.74 -10.39
CA ILE A 260 -11.41 -13.13 -10.06
C ILE A 260 -10.17 -14.02 -10.11
N GLY A 261 -9.26 -13.77 -11.05
CA GLY A 261 -7.95 -14.39 -11.14
C GLY A 261 -7.17 -14.26 -9.83
N HIS A 262 -7.21 -13.08 -9.18
CA HIS A 262 -6.58 -12.91 -7.86
C HIS A 262 -7.20 -13.77 -6.76
N ILE A 263 -8.52 -13.95 -6.79
CA ILE A 263 -9.21 -14.82 -5.83
C ILE A 263 -8.84 -16.28 -6.06
N LYS A 264 -8.91 -16.75 -7.31
CA LYS A 264 -8.60 -18.16 -7.66
C LYS A 264 -7.14 -18.50 -7.42
N GLY A 265 -6.24 -17.57 -7.70
CA GLY A 265 -4.82 -17.67 -7.37
C GLY A 265 -4.51 -17.55 -5.87
N LYS A 266 -5.51 -17.25 -5.03
CA LYS A 266 -5.37 -17.04 -3.58
C LYS A 266 -4.32 -15.98 -3.24
N HIS A 267 -4.13 -14.97 -4.10
CA HIS A 267 -3.04 -14.00 -3.96
C HIS A 267 -3.10 -13.24 -2.63
N LEU A 268 -4.30 -12.92 -2.14
CA LEU A 268 -4.48 -12.30 -0.82
C LEU A 268 -4.02 -13.20 0.35
N TRP A 269 -4.26 -14.51 0.27
CA TRP A 269 -3.78 -15.48 1.25
C TRP A 269 -2.27 -15.67 1.16
N ILE A 270 -1.70 -15.63 -0.04
CA ILE A 270 -0.25 -15.68 -0.24
C ILE A 270 0.40 -14.47 0.42
N ASN A 271 -0.13 -13.26 0.21
CA ASN A 271 0.40 -12.05 0.84
C ASN A 271 0.31 -12.13 2.39
N ALA A 272 -0.81 -12.62 2.93
CA ALA A 272 -0.93 -12.85 4.37
C ALA A 272 0.11 -13.87 4.88
N ALA A 273 0.29 -14.98 4.17
CA ALA A 273 1.28 -16.00 4.52
C ALA A 273 2.72 -15.51 4.40
N LEU A 274 3.02 -14.66 3.42
CA LEU A 274 4.33 -14.00 3.25
C LEU A 274 4.62 -13.07 4.42
N SER A 275 3.65 -12.22 4.81
CA SER A 275 3.77 -11.33 5.96
C SER A 275 3.99 -12.10 7.27
N ILE A 276 3.22 -13.16 7.52
CA ILE A 276 3.42 -14.05 8.69
C ILE A 276 4.77 -14.77 8.60
N GLY A 277 5.13 -15.27 7.42
CA GLY A 277 6.40 -15.96 7.17
C GLY A 277 7.62 -15.08 7.40
N TRP A 278 7.56 -13.80 7.02
CA TRP A 278 8.58 -12.80 7.35
C TRP A 278 8.76 -12.66 8.86
N PHE A 279 7.65 -12.55 9.60
CA PHE A 279 7.71 -12.41 11.05
C PHE A 279 8.29 -13.67 11.72
N ILE A 280 7.89 -14.86 11.27
CA ILE A 280 8.48 -16.14 11.71
C ILE A 280 9.98 -16.18 11.43
N PHE A 281 10.38 -15.84 10.21
CA PHE A 281 11.78 -15.79 9.81
C PHE A 281 12.59 -14.84 10.71
N TRP A 282 12.05 -13.65 10.96
CA TRP A 282 12.71 -12.65 11.80
C TRP A 282 12.89 -13.13 13.25
N ILE A 283 11.83 -13.65 13.88
CA ILE A 283 11.92 -14.23 15.22
C ILE A 283 12.93 -15.39 15.25
N GLY A 284 12.92 -16.23 14.22
CA GLY A 284 13.88 -17.33 14.07
C GLY A 284 15.33 -16.86 14.07
N ILE A 285 15.64 -15.80 13.30
CA ILE A 285 16.98 -15.18 13.30
C ILE A 285 17.35 -14.68 14.70
N VAL A 286 16.44 -13.99 15.38
CA VAL A 286 16.66 -13.46 16.73
C VAL A 286 16.96 -14.59 17.72
N CYS A 287 16.17 -15.67 17.70
CA CYS A 287 16.38 -16.84 18.55
C CYS A 287 17.71 -17.54 18.27
N VAL A 288 18.09 -17.69 16.99
CA VAL A 288 19.36 -18.31 16.59
C VAL A 288 20.54 -17.48 17.07
N LEU A 289 20.56 -16.16 16.81
CA LEU A 289 21.64 -15.28 17.26
C LEU A 289 21.77 -15.31 18.78
N HIS A 290 20.65 -15.26 19.51
CA HIS A 290 20.66 -15.37 20.96
C HIS A 290 21.24 -16.71 21.44
N LYS A 291 20.91 -17.83 20.79
CA LYS A 291 21.47 -19.16 21.11
C LYS A 291 22.99 -19.23 20.94
N PHE A 292 23.54 -18.51 19.96
CA PHE A 292 24.98 -18.39 19.74
C PHE A 292 25.66 -17.32 20.61
N GLY A 293 24.94 -16.72 21.56
CA GLY A 293 25.47 -15.66 22.42
C GLY A 293 25.75 -14.34 21.68
N ILE A 294 25.26 -14.19 20.45
CA ILE A 294 25.43 -12.99 19.64
C ILE A 294 24.43 -11.95 20.14
N LYS A 295 24.94 -10.96 20.87
CA LYS A 295 24.16 -9.89 21.50
C LYS A 295 23.72 -8.77 20.55
N LEU A 296 23.71 -9.02 19.23
CA LEU A 296 23.40 -8.01 18.20
C LEU A 296 22.06 -7.29 18.44
N PHE A 297 21.05 -8.01 18.93
CA PHE A 297 19.71 -7.48 19.21
C PHE A 297 19.46 -7.12 20.68
N SER A 298 20.50 -7.09 21.52
CA SER A 298 20.35 -6.67 22.93
C SER A 298 20.03 -5.18 23.03
N SER A 299 20.42 -4.41 22.00
CA SER A 299 19.95 -3.06 21.80
C SER A 299 18.66 -3.10 20.96
N PRO A 300 17.53 -2.60 21.48
CA PRO A 300 16.30 -2.43 20.71
C PRO A 300 16.53 -1.62 19.41
N TRP A 301 17.53 -0.73 19.40
CA TRP A 301 17.86 0.14 18.27
C TRP A 301 18.49 -0.61 17.10
N VAL A 302 19.45 -1.48 17.42
CA VAL A 302 20.07 -2.35 16.43
C VAL A 302 19.04 -3.36 15.91
N PHE A 303 18.18 -3.86 16.80
CA PHE A 303 17.06 -4.72 16.41
C PHE A 303 16.11 -4.02 15.42
N PHE A 304 15.52 -2.87 15.76
CA PHE A 304 14.56 -2.21 14.88
C PHE A 304 15.21 -1.68 13.60
N GLY A 305 16.44 -1.16 13.67
CA GLY A 305 17.17 -0.69 12.49
C GLY A 305 17.44 -1.80 11.48
N ILE A 306 17.95 -2.95 11.94
CA ILE A 306 18.19 -4.11 11.07
C ILE A 306 16.86 -4.70 10.61
N TYR A 307 15.85 -4.77 11.48
CA TYR A 307 14.50 -5.25 11.11
C TYR A 307 13.92 -4.46 9.96
N PHE A 308 13.82 -3.13 10.07
CA PHE A 308 13.21 -2.30 9.03
C PHE A 308 14.01 -2.31 7.74
N PHE A 309 15.35 -2.33 7.84
CA PHE A 309 16.20 -2.46 6.65
C PHE A 309 16.01 -3.80 5.94
N ALA A 310 16.02 -4.91 6.68
CA ALA A 310 15.82 -6.23 6.11
C ALA A 310 14.40 -6.42 5.58
N PHE A 311 13.38 -5.87 6.27
CA PHE A 311 12.00 -5.84 5.82
C PHE A 311 11.84 -5.05 4.52
N PHE A 312 12.51 -3.90 4.39
CA PHE A 312 12.52 -3.12 3.15
C PHE A 312 13.06 -3.94 1.97
N LEU A 313 14.18 -4.65 2.16
CA LEU A 313 14.74 -5.53 1.12
C LEU A 313 13.82 -6.70 0.79
N TRP A 314 13.16 -7.28 1.80
CA TRP A 314 12.20 -8.37 1.60
C TRP A 314 10.95 -7.91 0.83
N LEU A 315 10.37 -6.77 1.24
CA LEU A 315 9.17 -6.18 0.65
C LEU A 315 9.40 -5.78 -0.82
N PHE A 316 10.45 -5.00 -1.10
CA PHE A 316 10.74 -4.53 -2.45
C PHE A 316 11.55 -5.53 -3.29
N GLY A 317 12.08 -6.59 -2.69
CA GLY A 317 12.74 -7.67 -3.43
C GLY A 317 11.80 -8.82 -3.72
N ILE A 318 11.54 -9.62 -2.69
CA ILE A 318 10.86 -10.91 -2.80
C ILE A 318 9.35 -10.71 -2.95
N GLU A 319 8.74 -9.94 -2.05
CA GLU A 319 7.28 -9.78 -2.05
C GLU A 319 6.79 -9.06 -3.31
N SER A 320 7.44 -7.94 -3.71
CA SER A 320 7.14 -7.25 -4.97
C SER A 320 7.26 -8.15 -6.19
N TRP A 321 8.29 -9.00 -6.24
CA TRP A 321 8.43 -9.97 -7.33
C TRP A 321 7.25 -10.97 -7.38
N ILE A 322 6.82 -11.49 -6.22
CA ILE A 322 5.66 -12.40 -6.14
C ILE A 322 4.37 -11.69 -6.57
N ILE A 323 4.14 -10.45 -6.11
CA ILE A 323 2.96 -9.67 -6.47
C ILE A 323 2.92 -9.43 -7.98
N GLN A 324 4.04 -9.05 -8.60
CA GLN A 324 4.08 -8.86 -10.06
C GLN A 324 3.82 -10.16 -10.83
N ARG A 325 4.26 -11.32 -10.32
CA ARG A 325 3.93 -12.63 -10.93
C ARG A 325 2.45 -12.98 -10.82
N ASN A 326 1.82 -12.56 -9.74
CA ASN A 326 0.39 -12.75 -9.52
C ASN A 326 -0.46 -11.95 -10.53
N GLU A 327 0.00 -10.77 -10.96
CA GLU A 327 -0.65 -9.99 -12.04
C GLU A 327 -0.70 -10.76 -13.36
N PHE A 328 0.44 -11.34 -13.80
CA PHE A 328 0.48 -12.14 -15.03
C PHE A 328 -0.45 -13.35 -14.98
N ARG A 329 -0.54 -14.02 -13.82
CA ARG A 329 -1.48 -15.15 -13.62
C ARG A 329 -2.94 -14.71 -13.66
N ALA A 330 -3.24 -13.53 -13.12
CA ALA A 330 -4.58 -12.96 -13.18
C ALA A 330 -4.95 -12.56 -14.61
N ASP A 331 -4.01 -12.00 -15.37
CA ASP A 331 -4.15 -11.70 -16.81
C ASP A 331 -4.39 -12.97 -17.64
N GLU A 332 -3.62 -14.03 -17.42
CA GLU A 332 -3.83 -15.33 -18.06
C GLU A 332 -5.23 -15.89 -17.78
N PHE A 333 -5.71 -15.78 -16.54
CA PHE A 333 -7.06 -16.20 -16.19
C PHE A 333 -8.12 -15.35 -16.90
N ALA A 334 -7.94 -14.03 -16.94
CA ALA A 334 -8.84 -13.13 -17.64
C ALA A 334 -8.88 -13.43 -19.15
N ALA A 335 -7.73 -13.71 -19.76
CA ALA A 335 -7.62 -14.03 -21.17
C ALA A 335 -8.37 -15.33 -21.52
N LYS A 336 -8.29 -16.35 -20.66
CA LYS A 336 -9.04 -17.61 -20.82
C LYS A 336 -10.56 -17.42 -20.72
N VAL A 337 -11.02 -16.47 -19.91
CA VAL A 337 -12.46 -16.25 -19.65
C VAL A 337 -13.09 -15.27 -20.64
N SER A 338 -12.38 -14.20 -21.01
CA SER A 338 -12.93 -13.07 -21.77
C SER A 338 -12.26 -12.87 -23.14
N GLY A 339 -11.26 -13.69 -23.47
CA GLY A 339 -10.45 -13.57 -24.67
C GLY A 339 -9.31 -12.57 -24.50
N LYS A 340 -8.10 -12.94 -24.97
CA LYS A 340 -6.89 -12.12 -24.85
C LYS A 340 -7.05 -10.72 -25.45
N ASP A 341 -7.72 -10.60 -26.60
CA ASP A 341 -7.88 -9.31 -27.28
C ASP A 341 -8.74 -8.35 -26.48
N THR A 342 -9.79 -8.86 -25.81
CA THR A 342 -10.66 -8.07 -24.93
C THR A 342 -9.88 -7.57 -23.71
N VAL A 343 -9.05 -8.43 -23.10
CA VAL A 343 -8.19 -8.04 -21.97
C VAL A 343 -7.17 -6.98 -22.39
N ILE A 344 -6.50 -7.16 -23.53
CA ILE A 344 -5.53 -6.18 -24.05
C ILE A 344 -6.20 -4.84 -24.35
N ARG A 345 -7.39 -4.84 -24.98
CA ARG A 345 -8.17 -3.61 -25.23
C ARG A 345 -8.52 -2.91 -23.92
N ALA A 346 -9.08 -3.64 -22.96
CA ALA A 346 -9.44 -3.09 -21.66
C ALA A 346 -8.22 -2.52 -20.91
N LEU A 347 -7.07 -3.21 -20.96
CA LEU A 347 -5.84 -2.77 -20.30
C LEU A 347 -5.26 -1.50 -20.93
N ARG A 348 -5.25 -1.39 -22.27
CA ARG A 348 -4.85 -0.16 -22.97
C ARG A 348 -5.78 0.99 -22.62
N LYS A 349 -7.09 0.76 -22.64
CA LYS A 349 -8.09 1.76 -22.28
C LYS A 349 -7.96 2.22 -20.83
N LEU A 350 -7.63 1.30 -19.91
CA LEU A 350 -7.34 1.61 -18.51
C LEU A 350 -6.10 2.51 -18.38
N ALA A 351 -5.02 2.17 -19.09
CA ALA A 351 -3.81 2.98 -19.11
C ALA A 351 -4.06 4.37 -19.70
N ASP A 352 -4.83 4.42 -20.79
CA ASP A 352 -5.24 5.66 -21.46
C ASP A 352 -6.04 6.56 -20.56
N LEU A 353 -7.04 6.01 -19.85
CA LEU A 353 -7.92 6.75 -18.97
C LEU A 353 -7.27 7.10 -17.63
N ASN A 354 -6.30 6.33 -17.13
CA ASN A 354 -5.59 6.67 -15.90
C ASN A 354 -4.32 7.51 -16.13
N LEU A 355 -4.03 7.89 -17.39
CA LEU A 355 -2.75 8.52 -17.77
C LEU A 355 -1.53 7.69 -17.33
N THR A 356 -1.66 6.37 -17.34
CA THR A 356 -0.57 5.46 -17.00
C THR A 356 0.29 5.25 -18.25
N PRO A 357 1.61 5.46 -18.18
CA PRO A 357 2.50 5.14 -19.29
C PRO A 357 2.50 3.62 -19.54
N GLU A 358 2.63 3.22 -20.80
CA GLU A 358 2.71 1.79 -21.11
C GLU A 358 4.05 1.18 -20.67
N ARG A 359 5.13 1.94 -20.86
CA ARG A 359 6.49 1.54 -20.50
C ARG A 359 6.94 2.24 -19.23
N THR A 360 7.27 1.44 -18.23
CA THR A 360 7.86 1.90 -16.96
C THR A 360 9.17 1.17 -16.71
N GLY A 361 10.10 1.81 -16.01
CA GLY A 361 11.42 1.22 -15.72
C GLY A 361 11.34 0.14 -14.63
N LYS A 362 12.21 -0.87 -14.69
CA LYS A 362 12.23 -2.01 -13.73
C LYS A 362 12.21 -1.58 -12.25
N TRP A 363 13.01 -0.57 -11.89
CA TRP A 363 13.03 -0.04 -10.52
C TRP A 363 11.70 0.60 -10.10
N PHE A 364 10.99 1.23 -11.04
CA PHE A 364 9.66 1.78 -10.78
C PHE A 364 8.65 0.65 -10.56
N ASN A 365 8.66 -0.39 -11.41
CA ASN A 365 7.76 -1.55 -11.30
C ASN A 365 7.90 -2.25 -9.94
N ILE A 366 9.15 -2.38 -9.47
CA ILE A 366 9.46 -2.90 -8.13
C ILE A 366 8.82 -2.06 -7.03
N LEU A 367 8.99 -0.74 -7.08
CA LEU A 367 8.50 0.18 -6.05
C LEU A 367 6.98 0.40 -6.13
N SER A 368 6.38 0.24 -7.32
CA SER A 368 4.93 0.32 -7.53
C SER A 368 4.22 -1.02 -7.36
N PHE A 369 4.94 -2.12 -7.13
CA PHE A 369 4.40 -3.48 -7.00
C PHE A 369 3.64 -4.01 -8.23
N HIS A 370 3.73 -3.34 -9.38
CA HIS A 370 3.02 -3.72 -10.59
C HIS A 370 3.98 -3.77 -11.79
N PRO A 371 3.87 -4.80 -12.65
CA PRO A 371 4.59 -4.82 -13.91
C PRO A 371 4.06 -3.70 -14.83
N SER A 372 4.85 -3.32 -15.83
CA SER A 372 4.39 -2.32 -16.79
C SER A 372 3.22 -2.85 -17.62
N ILE A 373 2.41 -1.95 -18.16
CA ILE A 373 1.33 -2.33 -19.08
C ILE A 373 1.91 -3.03 -20.33
N GLU A 374 3.05 -2.55 -20.83
CA GLU A 374 3.78 -3.23 -21.91
C GLU A 374 4.15 -4.68 -21.55
N GLU A 375 4.69 -4.90 -20.35
CA GLU A 375 5.07 -6.25 -19.91
C GLU A 375 3.85 -7.17 -19.83
N ARG A 376 2.72 -6.66 -19.36
CA ARG A 376 1.45 -7.40 -19.29
C ARG A 376 0.89 -7.72 -20.67
N ILE A 377 0.88 -6.76 -21.60
CA ILE A 377 0.41 -6.97 -22.97
C ILE A 377 1.30 -7.98 -23.69
N ARG A 378 2.63 -7.83 -23.61
CA ARG A 378 3.57 -8.78 -24.22
C ARG A 378 3.36 -10.19 -23.68
N HIS A 379 3.16 -10.34 -22.37
CA HIS A 379 2.85 -11.63 -21.77
C HIS A 379 1.56 -12.22 -22.35
N LEU A 380 0.49 -11.44 -22.45
CA LEU A 380 -0.79 -11.86 -23.03
C LEU A 380 -0.68 -12.27 -24.52
N GLU A 381 0.18 -11.61 -25.29
CA GLU A 381 0.44 -11.96 -26.70
C GLU A 381 1.16 -13.31 -26.85
N GLU A 382 1.92 -13.73 -25.83
CA GLU A 382 2.61 -15.02 -25.77
C GLU A 382 1.73 -16.17 -25.23
N VAL A 383 0.62 -15.85 -24.56
CA VAL A 383 -0.32 -16.85 -24.03
C VAL A 383 -1.05 -17.55 -25.19
N LYS A 384 -0.91 -18.87 -25.26
CA LYS A 384 -1.68 -19.70 -26.20
C LYS A 384 -3.15 -19.74 -25.79
N GLU A 385 -4.03 -19.63 -26.79
CA GLU A 385 -5.50 -19.72 -26.64
C GLU A 385 -5.96 -21.03 -25.98
#